data_AF-A0A7A3NTT3-F1
#
_entry.id   AF-A0A7A3NTT3-F1
#
_cell.length_a   1.000
_cell.length_b   1.000
_cell.length_c   1.000
_cell.angle_alpha   90.00
_cell.angle_beta   90.00
_cell.angle_gamma   90.00
#
_symmetry.space_group_name_H-M   'P 1'
#
loop_
_entity.id
_entity.type
_entity.pdbx_description
1 polymer ?
#
loop_
_entity_poly.entity_id
_entity_poly.type
_entity_poly.pdbx_seq_one_letter_code
_entity_poly.pdbx_strand_id
1 'polypeptide(L)' 'MTDKDLYGGLIRLHILHHAAEEPVFGLGIIEELRRHGYEMSAGTVYPMLHGLEKK' A
#
# COMPACT_ATOMS: atom_id res chain seq x y z
N MET A 1 13.58 -13.76 -6.06
CA MET A 1 12.56 -12.88 -5.47
C MET A 1 12.93 -12.73 -4.02
N THR A 2 13.16 -11.50 -3.57
CA THR A 2 13.39 -11.24 -2.14
C THR A 2 12.05 -11.20 -1.42
N ASP A 3 12.01 -11.47 -0.12
CA ASP A 3 10.77 -11.35 0.68
C ASP A 3 10.11 -9.98 0.49
N LYS A 4 10.94 -8.94 0.31
CA LYS A 4 10.51 -7.56 0.03
C LYS A 4 9.66 -7.41 -1.25
N ASP A 5 9.96 -8.16 -2.30
CA ASP A 5 9.20 -8.13 -3.55
C ASP A 5 7.82 -8.79 -3.37
N LEU A 6 7.78 -9.89 -2.60
CA LEU A 6 6.55 -10.59 -2.27
C LEU A 6 5.63 -9.73 -1.40
N TYR A 7 6.15 -9.17 -0.30
CA TYR A 7 5.40 -8.25 0.56
C TYR A 7 4.93 -7.01 -0.20
N GLY A 8 5.78 -6.42 -1.04
CA GLY A 8 5.39 -5.27 -1.87
C GLY A 8 4.27 -5.59 -2.85
N GLY A 9 4.24 -6.80 -3.42
CA GLY A 9 3.14 -7.28 -4.27
C GLY A 9 1.84 -7.44 -3.49
N LEU A 10 1.89 -8.06 -2.31
CA LEU A 10 0.74 -8.27 -1.44
C LEU A 10 0.12 -6.94 -0.96
N ILE A 11 0.96 -5.97 -0.58
CA ILE A 11 0.50 -4.63 -0.17
C ILE A 11 -0.24 -3.94 -1.32
N ARG A 12 0.29 -4.01 -2.54
CA ARG A 12 -0.39 -3.43 -3.72
C ARG A 12 -1.74 -4.09 -3.99
N LEU A 13 -1.81 -5.41 -3.89
CA LEU A 13 -3.06 -6.14 -4.08
C LEU A 13 -4.11 -5.74 -3.02
N HIS A 14 -3.68 -5.60 -1.76
CA HIS A 14 -4.55 -5.18 -0.67
C HIS A 14 -5.09 -3.75 -0.87
N ILE A 15 -4.22 -2.82 -1.30
CA ILE A 15 -4.63 -1.45 -1.64
C ILE A 15 -5.65 -1.44 -2.78
N LEU A 16 -5.42 -2.21 -3.85
CA LEU A 16 -6.35 -2.28 -4.99
C LEU A 16 -7.69 -2.89 -4.61
N HIS A 17 -7.70 -3.89 -3.73
CA HIS A 17 -8.94 -4.49 -3.22
C HIS A 17 -9.77 -3.47 -2.45
N HIS A 18 -9.17 -2.71 -1.53
CA HIS A 18 -9.87 -1.66 -0.79
C HIS A 18 -10.34 -0.53 -1.70
N ALA A 19 -9.51 -0.12 -2.67
CA ALA A 19 -9.86 0.90 -3.65
C ALA A 19 -11.05 0.52 -4.56
N ALA A 20 -11.35 -0.78 -4.68
CA ALA A 20 -12.52 -1.26 -5.41
C ALA A 20 -13.81 -1.15 -4.60
N GLU A 21 -13.73 -1.09 -3.27
CA GLU A 21 -14.87 -0.99 -2.36
C GLU A 21 -15.14 0.47 -1.95
N GLU A 22 -14.08 1.24 -1.66
CA GLU A 22 -14.19 2.63 -1.22
C GLU A 22 -12.97 3.50 -1.60
N PRO A 23 -13.11 4.84 -1.65
CA PRO A 23 -11.98 5.74 -1.91
C PRO A 23 -10.87 5.58 -0.86
N VAL A 24 -9.66 5.29 -1.33
CA VAL A 24 -8.48 5.14 -0.47
C VAL A 24 -7.68 6.44 -0.40
N PHE A 25 -7.21 6.79 0.79
CA PHE A 25 -6.31 7.93 1.02
C PHE A 25 -4.98 7.45 1.58
N GLY A 26 -3.88 8.10 1.19
CA GLY A 26 -2.53 7.68 1.57
C GLY A 26 -2.32 7.59 3.08
N LEU A 27 -2.92 8.49 3.86
CA LEU A 27 -2.87 8.43 5.33
C LEU A 27 -3.59 7.19 5.88
N GLY A 28 -4.79 6.87 5.37
CA GLY A 28 -5.54 5.69 5.81
C GLY A 28 -4.79 4.39 5.53
N ILE A 29 -4.14 4.28 4.37
CA ILE A 29 -3.30 3.14 4.02
C ILE A 29 -2.09 3.02 4.97
N ILE A 30 -1.45 4.14 5.33
CA ILE A 30 -0.32 4.15 6.28
C ILE A 30 -0.78 3.66 7.66
N GLU A 31 -1.93 4.14 8.16
CA GLU A 31 -2.47 3.74 9.45
C GLU A 31 -2.87 2.26 9.48
N GLU A 32 -3.53 1.78 8.44
CA GLU A 32 -3.95 0.38 8.32
C GLU A 32 -2.75 -0.56 8.29
N LEU A 33 -1.74 -0.26 7.47
CA LEU A 33 -0.52 -1.07 7.41
C LEU A 33 0.24 -1.08 8.75
N ARG A 34 0.22 0.05 9.47
CA ARG A 34 0.81 0.12 10.82
C ARG A 34 0.06 -0.76 11.81
N ARG A 35 -1.27 -0.86 11.71
CA ARG A 35 -2.10 -1.78 12.54
C ARG A 35 -1.76 -3.23 12.26
N HIS A 36 -1.39 -3.57 11.02
CA HIS A 36 -0.93 -4.90 10.62
C HIS A 36 0.54 -5.19 10.94
N GLY A 37 1.23 -4.29 11.65
CA GLY A 37 2.63 -4.47 12.07
C GLY A 37 3.66 -4.14 11.00
N TYR A 38 3.26 -3.52 9.88
CA TYR A 38 4.19 -3.04 8.87
C TYR A 38 4.68 -1.63 9.20
N GLU A 39 5.98 -1.47 9.41
CA GLU A 39 6.61 -0.14 9.49
C GLU A 39 6.78 0.44 8.09
N MET A 40 5.78 1.20 7.65
CA MET A 40 5.84 1.94 6.39
C MET A 40 5.73 3.44 6.62
N SER A 41 6.63 4.19 5.99
CA SER A 41 6.59 5.65 6.03
C SER A 41 5.81 6.20 4.85
N ALA A 42 5.40 7.47 4.97
CA ALA A 42 4.88 8.24 3.85
C ALA A 42 5.80 8.18 2.61
N GLY A 43 7.12 8.20 2.82
CA GLY A 43 8.12 8.09 1.74
C GLY A 43 8.10 6.75 0.99
N THR A 44 7.43 5.72 1.52
CA THR A 44 7.25 4.42 0.85
C THR A 44 5.86 4.29 0.24
N VAL A 45 4.83 4.72 0.98
CA VAL A 45 3.43 4.55 0.55
C VAL A 45 3.07 5.49 -0.61
N TYR A 46 3.41 6.76 -0.55
CA TYR A 46 3.02 7.71 -1.62
C TYR A 46 3.62 7.37 -2.99
N PRO A 47 4.91 7.03 -3.13
CA PRO A 47 5.44 6.57 -4.40
C PRO A 47 4.77 5.29 -4.93
N MET A 48 4.36 4.39 -4.03
CA MET A 48 3.63 3.18 -4.40
C MET A 48 2.25 3.51 -4.95
N LEU A 49 1.48 4.35 -4.26
CA LEU A 49 0.16 4.80 -4.71
C LEU A 49 0.24 5.54 -6.05
N HIS A 50 1.21 6.45 -6.21
CA HIS A 50 1.45 7.13 -7.49
C HIS A 50 1.77 6.16 -8.63
N GLY A 51 2.50 5.09 -8.32
CA GLY A 51 2.80 4.03 -9.28
C GLY A 51 1.60 3.15 -9.62
N LEU A 52 0.60 3.06 -8.74
CA LEU A 52 -0.67 2.37 -8.99
C LEU A 52 -1.62 3.25 -9.81
N GLU A 53 -1.71 4.54 -9.52
CA GLU A 53 -2.55 5.49 -10.26
C GLU A 53 -2.11 5.66 -11.73
N LYS A 54 -0.80 5.60 -12.00
CA LYS A 54 -0.23 5.75 -13.34
C LYS A 54 -0.40 4.54 -14.27
N LYS A 55 -0.89 3.41 -13.75
CA LYS A 55 -1.02 2.15 -14.50
C LYS A 55 -2.47 1.87 -14.84
#